data_AF-A0AAE9D8D0-F1
#
_entry.id   AF-A0AAE9D8D0-F1
#
_cell.length_a   1.000
_cell.length_b   1.000
_cell.length_c   1.000
_cell.angle_alpha   90.00
_cell.angle_beta   90.00
_cell.angle_gamma   90.00
#
_symmetry.space_group_name_H-M   'P 1'
#
loop_
_entity.id
_entity.type
_entity.pdbx_description
1 polymer ?
#
loop_
_entity_poly.entity_id
_entity_poly.type
_entity_poly.pdbx_seq_one_letter_code
_entity_poly.pdbx_strand_id
1 'polypeptide(L)'
;MSEHNKSSSSDESWPKLALPYNEFDALISDINNEELVEIGLTKGIGHLSSGTFSSPAFPVTGTIHGLNIRYMVPLICQRAGKPNSKAVFIWFLVDTGSPFTCLSVKSLESLFGEGNVTHSRFDVAIQDEKSRIECEVSKAHFQEVNILGANAMRRLKLSIVVDWEEETFKLTKS
;
A
#
# COMPACT_ATOMS: atom_id res chain seq x y z
N MET A 1 50.98 -7.81 38.16
CA MET A 1 49.79 -6.95 38.04
C MET A 1 49.78 -6.43 36.61
N SER A 2 49.02 -7.08 35.74
CA SER A 2 48.83 -6.70 34.34
C SER A 2 47.38 -6.28 34.19
N GLU A 3 47.17 -4.99 33.92
CA GLU A 3 45.85 -4.39 33.77
C GLU A 3 45.18 -4.97 32.52
N HIS A 4 44.14 -5.77 32.75
CA HIS A 4 43.21 -6.16 31.70
C HIS A 4 42.41 -4.92 31.30
N ASN A 5 42.80 -4.31 30.18
CA ASN A 5 41.99 -3.34 29.47
C ASN A 5 40.74 -4.07 28.95
N LYS A 6 39.67 -4.05 29.75
CA LYS A 6 38.34 -4.46 29.29
C LYS A 6 37.92 -3.46 28.22
N SER A 7 38.06 -3.85 26.96
CA SER A 7 37.30 -3.27 25.86
C SER A 7 35.82 -3.43 26.22
N SER A 8 35.21 -2.37 26.76
CA SER A 8 33.76 -2.27 26.85
C SER A 8 33.28 -2.04 25.43
N SER A 9 32.98 -3.14 24.75
CA SER A 9 32.14 -3.14 23.54
C SER A 9 30.74 -2.65 23.95
N SER A 10 30.59 -1.35 24.14
CA SER A 10 29.29 -0.69 24.21
C SER A 10 28.75 -0.59 22.79
N ASP A 11 28.40 -1.73 22.21
CA ASP A 11 27.64 -1.83 20.96
C ASP A 11 26.12 -1.84 21.28
N GLU A 12 25.71 -0.99 22.22
CA GLU A 12 24.31 -0.77 22.59
C GLU A 12 23.83 0.60 22.09
N SER A 13 23.74 0.80 20.78
CA SER A 13 23.13 2.04 20.28
C SER A 13 22.41 1.93 18.94
N TRP A 14 21.58 0.90 18.74
CA TRP A 14 20.51 1.05 17.74
C TRP A 14 19.21 0.34 18.10
N PRO A 15 18.35 0.92 18.95
CA PRO A 15 16.94 0.96 18.60
C PRO A 15 16.77 2.13 17.63
N LYS A 16 17.01 1.93 16.33
CA LYS A 16 16.35 2.82 15.35
C LYS A 16 14.87 2.50 15.43
N LEU A 17 14.19 3.25 16.29
CA LEU A 17 12.74 3.24 16.47
C LEU A 17 12.08 3.38 15.09
N ALA A 18 10.98 2.64 14.87
CA ALA A 18 10.22 2.74 13.63
C ALA A 18 9.93 4.21 13.30
N LEU A 19 10.20 4.62 12.05
CA LEU A 19 10.01 5.99 11.60
C LEU A 19 8.53 6.39 11.78
N PRO A 20 8.21 7.44 12.54
CA PRO A 20 6.83 7.88 12.70
C PRO A 20 6.30 8.45 11.38
N TYR A 21 4.98 8.34 11.15
CA TYR A 21 4.40 8.70 9.85
C TYR A 21 4.61 10.17 9.46
N ASN A 22 4.67 11.09 10.42
CA ASN A 22 4.95 12.50 10.17
C ASN A 22 6.35 12.74 9.54
N GLU A 23 7.32 11.87 9.79
CA GLU A 23 8.67 11.91 9.23
C GLU A 23 8.86 11.00 8.02
N PHE A 24 7.93 10.07 7.78
CA PHE A 24 7.95 9.22 6.59
C PHE A 24 7.76 10.02 5.30
N ASP A 25 8.58 9.72 4.30
CA ASP A 25 8.46 10.25 2.95
C ASP A 25 8.97 9.21 1.95
N ALA A 26 8.41 9.23 0.74
CA ALA A 26 8.78 8.35 -0.36
C ALA A 26 8.80 9.16 -1.65
N LEU A 27 9.97 9.24 -2.29
CA LEU A 27 10.12 9.95 -3.56
C LEU A 27 9.56 9.08 -4.69
N ILE A 28 8.32 9.37 -5.12
CA ILE A 28 7.63 8.67 -6.19
C ILE A 28 7.11 9.71 -7.18
N SER A 29 7.95 10.07 -8.15
CA SER A 29 7.66 11.12 -9.14
C SER A 29 7.05 10.59 -10.44
N ASP A 30 7.12 9.28 -10.66
CA ASP A 30 6.73 8.58 -11.89
C ASP A 30 5.33 7.99 -11.83
N ILE A 31 4.70 7.94 -10.65
CA ILE A 31 3.31 7.54 -10.47
C ILE A 31 2.55 8.74 -9.91
N ASN A 32 1.56 9.20 -10.64
CA ASN A 32 0.64 10.26 -10.24
C ASN A 32 -0.80 9.84 -10.57
N ASN A 33 -1.77 10.71 -10.34
CA ASN A 33 -3.16 10.37 -10.62
C ASN A 33 -3.41 10.04 -12.11
N GLU A 34 -2.77 10.74 -13.04
CA GLU A 34 -2.90 10.47 -14.48
C GLU A 34 -2.39 9.06 -14.82
N GLU A 35 -1.24 8.68 -14.26
CA GLU A 35 -0.64 7.36 -14.46
C GLU A 35 -1.53 6.24 -13.90
N LEU A 36 -2.13 6.45 -12.72
CA LEU A 36 -3.10 5.48 -12.16
C LEU A 36 -4.31 5.26 -13.09
N VAL A 37 -4.75 6.32 -13.78
CA VAL A 37 -5.83 6.23 -14.78
C VAL A 37 -5.35 5.46 -16.02
N GLU A 38 -4.16 5.76 -16.53
CA GLU A 38 -3.57 5.10 -17.70
C GLU A 38 -3.34 3.60 -17.48
N ILE A 39 -2.75 3.23 -16.34
CA ILE A 39 -2.59 1.83 -15.93
C ILE A 39 -3.96 1.13 -15.89
N GLY A 40 -4.95 1.78 -15.26
CA GLY A 40 -6.29 1.22 -15.14
C GLY A 40 -6.99 0.99 -16.48
N LEU A 41 -6.85 1.93 -17.42
CA LEU A 41 -7.37 1.79 -18.79
C LEU A 41 -6.68 0.64 -19.52
N THR A 42 -5.35 0.59 -19.48
CA THR A 42 -4.54 -0.44 -20.16
C THR A 42 -4.85 -1.84 -19.65
N LYS A 43 -5.12 -2.00 -18.35
CA LYS A 43 -5.40 -3.29 -17.72
C LYS A 43 -6.89 -3.61 -17.62
N GLY A 44 -7.76 -2.72 -18.11
CA GLY A 44 -9.21 -2.92 -18.11
C GLY A 44 -9.88 -2.84 -16.72
N ILE A 45 -9.19 -2.31 -15.71
CA ILE A 45 -9.71 -2.11 -14.35
C ILE A 45 -9.45 -0.66 -13.96
N GLY A 46 -10.46 0.20 -14.10
CA GLY A 46 -10.30 1.63 -13.86
C GLY A 46 -9.98 1.95 -12.40
N HIS A 47 -9.05 2.89 -12.17
CA HIS A 47 -8.86 3.44 -10.84
C HIS A 47 -10.15 4.13 -10.35
N LEU A 48 -10.59 3.79 -9.14
CA LEU A 48 -11.82 4.25 -8.47
C LEU A 48 -13.13 3.76 -9.11
N SER A 49 -13.07 2.81 -10.05
CA SER A 49 -14.26 2.15 -10.58
C SER A 49 -14.93 1.28 -9.53
N SER A 50 -16.23 1.05 -9.65
CA SER A 50 -16.96 0.13 -8.76
C SER A 50 -16.37 -1.28 -8.82
N GLY A 51 -16.36 -1.97 -7.68
CA GLY A 51 -15.92 -3.36 -7.56
C GLY A 51 -16.77 -4.14 -6.57
N THR A 52 -16.63 -5.46 -6.57
CA THR A 52 -17.27 -6.37 -5.60
C THR A 52 -16.25 -7.39 -5.11
N PHE A 53 -16.16 -7.60 -3.80
CA PHE A 53 -15.24 -8.58 -3.23
C PHE A 53 -15.42 -9.95 -3.87
N SER A 54 -14.31 -10.59 -4.21
CA SER A 54 -14.29 -11.93 -4.81
C SER A 54 -14.08 -13.01 -3.74
N SER A 55 -14.55 -14.22 -4.03
CA SER A 55 -14.25 -15.42 -3.25
C SER A 55 -13.73 -16.51 -4.18
N PRO A 56 -12.44 -16.88 -4.10
CA PRO A 56 -11.45 -16.39 -3.14
C PRO A 56 -11.00 -14.94 -3.41
N ALA A 57 -10.51 -14.26 -2.36
CA ALA A 57 -10.04 -12.87 -2.42
C ALA A 57 -8.66 -12.71 -3.10
N PHE A 58 -7.87 -13.80 -3.12
CA PHE A 58 -6.53 -13.89 -3.69
C PHE A 58 -6.40 -15.23 -4.44
N PRO A 59 -5.52 -15.35 -5.45
CA PRO A 59 -4.52 -14.37 -5.88
C PRO A 59 -5.12 -13.18 -6.63
N VAL A 60 -4.40 -12.05 -6.62
CA VAL A 60 -4.69 -10.88 -7.47
C VAL A 60 -3.50 -10.60 -8.35
N THR A 61 -3.74 -10.48 -9.66
CA THR A 61 -2.71 -10.15 -10.64
C THR A 61 -2.50 -8.63 -10.70
N GLY A 62 -1.24 -8.21 -10.62
CA GLY A 62 -0.79 -6.85 -10.91
C GLY A 62 0.13 -6.83 -12.13
N THR A 63 0.65 -5.65 -12.46
CA THR A 63 1.59 -5.41 -13.55
C THR A 63 2.87 -4.80 -13.01
N ILE A 64 4.00 -5.14 -13.62
CA ILE A 64 5.22 -4.36 -13.49
C ILE A 64 5.07 -3.18 -14.46
N HIS A 65 5.28 -1.95 -13.98
CA HIS A 65 4.98 -0.74 -14.73
C HIS A 65 6.16 0.22 -14.75
N GLY A 66 6.40 0.80 -15.93
CA GLY A 66 7.38 1.86 -16.16
C GLY A 66 8.83 1.43 -15.97
N LEU A 67 9.74 2.36 -16.27
CA LEU A 67 11.19 2.11 -16.20
C LEU A 67 11.71 1.90 -14.78
N ASN A 68 10.94 2.33 -13.77
CA ASN A 68 11.27 2.13 -12.36
C ASN A 68 10.73 0.82 -11.77
N ILE A 69 10.21 -0.09 -12.62
CA ILE A 69 9.80 -1.45 -12.22
C ILE A 69 8.79 -1.39 -11.06
N ARG A 70 7.73 -0.59 -11.23
CA ARG A 70 6.71 -0.36 -10.21
C ARG A 70 5.73 -1.53 -10.18
N TYR A 71 5.60 -2.18 -9.03
CA TYR A 71 4.63 -3.26 -8.82
C TYR A 71 3.24 -2.66 -8.57
N MET A 72 2.45 -2.50 -9.63
CA MET A 72 1.13 -1.89 -9.58
C MET A 72 0.04 -2.96 -9.54
N VAL A 73 -0.90 -2.88 -8.60
CA VAL A 73 -1.98 -3.88 -8.44
C VAL A 73 -3.33 -3.22 -8.15
N PRO A 74 -4.43 -3.64 -8.81
CA PRO A 74 -5.76 -3.18 -8.47
C PRO A 74 -6.34 -4.02 -7.32
N LEU A 75 -6.68 -3.38 -6.21
CA LEU A 75 -7.31 -4.05 -5.07
C LEU A 75 -8.66 -3.39 -4.77
N ILE A 76 -9.65 -4.21 -4.40
CA ILE A 76 -10.96 -3.71 -4.00
C ILE A 76 -10.87 -3.21 -2.57
N CYS A 77 -11.31 -1.98 -2.36
CA CYS A 77 -11.33 -1.31 -1.08
C CYS A 77 -12.74 -0.90 -0.69
N GLN A 78 -13.04 -1.00 0.59
CA GLN A 78 -14.30 -0.57 1.21
C GLN A 78 -14.01 0.01 2.61
N ARG A 79 -14.89 0.86 3.13
CA ARG A 79 -14.81 1.29 4.53
C ARG A 79 -14.90 0.07 5.46
N ALA A 80 -13.91 -0.12 6.32
CA ALA A 80 -13.89 -1.29 7.21
C ALA A 80 -15.11 -1.33 8.15
N GLY A 81 -15.70 -2.51 8.31
CA GLY A 81 -16.88 -2.71 9.16
C GLY A 81 -18.17 -2.05 8.65
N LYS A 82 -18.19 -1.59 7.39
CA LYS A 82 -19.36 -0.98 6.73
C LYS A 82 -19.68 -1.74 5.42
N PRO A 83 -20.23 -2.97 5.52
CA PRO A 83 -20.44 -3.86 4.36
C PRO A 83 -21.35 -3.29 3.27
N ASN A 84 -22.25 -2.36 3.64
CA ASN A 84 -23.15 -1.69 2.71
C ASN A 84 -22.55 -0.42 2.06
N SER A 85 -21.30 -0.08 2.36
CA SER A 85 -20.64 1.08 1.75
C SER A 85 -20.10 0.73 0.36
N LYS A 86 -19.80 1.76 -0.44
CA LYS A 86 -19.23 1.57 -1.78
C LYS A 86 -17.91 0.81 -1.70
N ALA A 87 -17.78 -0.21 -2.55
CA ALA A 87 -16.50 -0.87 -2.81
C ALA A 87 -15.96 -0.42 -4.18
N VAL A 88 -14.67 -0.07 -4.24
CA VAL A 88 -14.02 0.44 -5.44
C VAL A 88 -12.66 -0.20 -5.66
N PHE A 89 -12.23 -0.29 -6.91
CA PHE A 89 -10.85 -0.64 -7.23
C PHE A 89 -9.91 0.55 -6.97
N ILE A 90 -8.89 0.34 -6.17
CA ILE A 90 -7.79 1.28 -5.94
C ILE A 90 -6.52 0.61 -6.48
N TRP A 91 -5.79 1.32 -7.34
CA TRP A 91 -4.48 0.88 -7.81
C TRP A 91 -3.44 1.27 -6.78
N PHE A 92 -2.68 0.29 -6.32
CA PHE A 92 -1.61 0.45 -5.35
C PHE A 92 -0.25 0.18 -5.99
N LEU A 93 0.73 0.99 -5.60
CA LEU A 93 2.14 0.61 -5.65
C LEU A 93 2.43 -0.31 -4.46
N VAL A 94 2.87 -1.53 -4.72
CA VAL A 94 3.36 -2.44 -3.68
C VAL A 94 4.76 -2.03 -3.27
N ASP A 95 4.93 -1.63 -2.01
CA ASP A 95 6.21 -1.21 -1.45
C ASP A 95 6.42 -1.87 -0.08
N THR A 96 7.17 -2.97 -0.07
CA THR A 96 7.52 -3.68 1.17
C THR A 96 8.56 -2.94 2.01
N GLY A 97 9.22 -1.91 1.47
CA GLY A 97 10.11 -1.01 2.20
C GLY A 97 9.34 0.05 2.99
N SER A 98 8.11 0.36 2.58
CA SER A 98 7.22 1.26 3.33
C SER A 98 6.59 0.54 4.53
N PRO A 99 6.77 1.01 5.78
CA PRO A 99 6.07 0.44 6.93
C PRO A 99 4.57 0.78 6.93
N PHE A 100 4.14 1.77 6.14
CA PHE A 100 2.77 2.28 6.11
C PHE A 100 2.06 1.99 4.80
N THR A 101 0.79 1.63 4.89
CA THR A 101 -0.13 1.67 3.75
C THR A 101 -0.71 3.07 3.69
N CYS A 102 -0.65 3.68 2.52
CA CYS A 102 -1.04 5.07 2.32
C CYS A 102 -2.07 5.16 1.20
N LEU A 103 -3.05 6.03 1.37
CA LEU A 103 -4.04 6.33 0.35
C LEU A 103 -4.02 7.82 0.03
N SER A 104 -4.06 8.14 -1.25
CA SER A 104 -4.29 9.50 -1.72
C SER A 104 -5.62 10.04 -1.20
N VAL A 105 -5.71 11.37 -1.03
CA VAL A 105 -6.95 12.04 -0.64
C VAL A 105 -8.10 11.64 -1.58
N LYS A 106 -7.84 11.63 -2.89
CA LYS A 106 -8.81 11.22 -3.92
C LYS A 106 -9.36 9.80 -3.71
N SER A 107 -8.48 8.86 -3.35
CA SER A 107 -8.89 7.48 -3.08
C SER A 107 -9.70 7.37 -1.78
N LEU A 108 -9.33 8.11 -0.74
CA LEU A 108 -10.09 8.17 0.51
C LEU A 108 -11.46 8.82 0.30
N GLU A 109 -11.55 9.91 -0.45
CA GLU A 109 -12.83 10.55 -0.78
C GLU A 109 -13.76 9.63 -1.57
N SER A 110 -13.23 8.76 -2.43
CA SER A 110 -14.03 7.76 -3.13
C SER A 110 -14.71 6.75 -2.19
N LEU A 111 -14.14 6.52 -1.00
CA LEU A 111 -14.63 5.60 0.03
C LEU A 111 -15.50 6.32 1.08
N PHE A 112 -15.07 7.49 1.52
CA PHE A 112 -15.64 8.23 2.66
C PHE A 112 -16.52 9.41 2.26
N GLY A 113 -16.52 9.82 0.99
CA GLY A 113 -17.17 11.01 0.46
C GLY A 113 -16.23 12.20 0.35
N GLU A 114 -16.46 13.06 -0.65
CA GLU A 114 -15.71 14.29 -0.90
C GLU A 114 -15.74 15.21 0.34
N GLY A 115 -14.59 15.77 0.71
CA GLY A 115 -14.44 16.63 1.89
C GLY A 115 -14.45 15.89 3.24
N ASN A 116 -14.60 14.57 3.28
CA ASN A 116 -14.63 13.79 4.53
C ASN A 116 -13.26 13.25 4.97
N VAL A 117 -12.17 13.64 4.29
CA VAL A 117 -10.80 13.29 4.68
C VAL A 117 -10.29 14.29 5.71
N THR A 118 -10.82 14.17 6.94
CA THR A 118 -10.57 15.13 8.04
C THR A 118 -9.56 14.63 9.08
N HIS A 119 -9.14 13.38 8.97
CA HIS A 119 -8.21 12.71 9.89
C HIS A 119 -6.98 12.23 9.11
N SER A 120 -5.90 11.90 9.81
CA SER A 120 -4.70 11.35 9.18
C SER A 120 -4.77 9.84 8.92
N ARG A 121 -5.69 9.13 9.59
CA ARG A 121 -5.79 7.67 9.59
C ARG A 121 -7.19 7.17 9.29
N PHE A 122 -7.26 6.10 8.50
CA PHE A 122 -8.50 5.47 8.09
C PHE A 122 -8.40 3.95 8.15
N ASP A 123 -9.48 3.30 8.59
CA ASP A 123 -9.61 1.86 8.51
C ASP A 123 -10.31 1.44 7.21
N VAL A 124 -9.61 0.65 6.41
CA VAL A 124 -10.07 0.19 5.10
C VAL A 124 -10.04 -1.34 5.05
N ALA A 125 -11.10 -1.94 4.52
CA ALA A 125 -11.11 -3.34 4.11
C ALA A 125 -10.50 -3.44 2.71
N ILE A 126 -9.48 -4.29 2.52
CA ILE A 126 -8.75 -4.47 1.25
C ILE A 126 -8.86 -5.94 0.81
N GLN A 127 -9.42 -6.18 -0.37
CA GLN A 127 -9.74 -7.47 -1.00
C GLN A 127 -10.60 -8.47 -0.22
N ASP A 128 -10.70 -8.33 1.10
CA ASP A 128 -11.55 -9.11 1.98
C ASP A 128 -12.36 -8.15 2.83
N GLU A 129 -13.69 -8.22 2.74
CA GLU A 129 -14.64 -7.38 3.49
C GLU A 129 -14.41 -7.44 5.01
N LYS A 130 -13.88 -8.55 5.51
CA LYS A 130 -13.59 -8.75 6.94
C LYS A 130 -12.22 -8.20 7.36
N SER A 131 -11.39 -7.80 6.40
CA SER A 131 -10.09 -7.21 6.71
C SER A 131 -10.26 -5.80 7.29
N ARG A 132 -9.29 -5.41 8.12
CA ARG A 132 -9.18 -4.07 8.67
C ARG A 132 -7.72 -3.66 8.61
N ILE A 133 -7.43 -2.76 7.68
CA ILE A 133 -6.09 -2.24 7.40
C ILE A 133 -6.09 -0.75 7.75
N GLU A 134 -5.18 -0.39 8.65
CA GLU A 134 -4.92 1.01 8.97
C GLU A 134 -4.13 1.65 7.82
N CYS A 135 -4.70 2.70 7.25
CA CYS A 135 -4.12 3.47 6.15
C CYS A 135 -3.89 4.91 6.59
N GLU A 136 -2.74 5.46 6.24
CA GLU A 136 -2.40 6.87 6.43
C GLU A 136 -2.75 7.68 5.16
N VAL A 137 -2.95 8.99 5.27
CA VAL A 137 -3.17 9.88 4.11
C VAL A 137 -1.85 10.16 3.41
N SER A 138 -1.72 9.81 2.13
CA SER A 138 -0.53 10.12 1.34
C SER A 138 -0.20 11.61 1.33
N LYS A 139 1.10 11.95 1.33
CA LYS A 139 1.57 13.34 1.49
C LYS A 139 2.84 13.58 0.68
N ALA A 140 3.31 14.84 0.67
CA ALA A 140 4.61 15.22 0.11
C ALA A 140 4.85 14.62 -1.29
N HIS A 141 5.96 13.91 -1.48
CA HIS A 141 6.39 13.38 -2.79
C HIS A 141 5.61 12.14 -3.27
N PHE A 142 4.57 11.73 -2.56
CA PHE A 142 3.71 10.61 -2.93
C PHE A 142 2.21 10.90 -2.72
N GLN A 143 1.82 12.18 -2.63
CA GLN A 143 0.45 12.60 -2.26
C GLN A 143 -0.67 12.01 -3.15
N GLU A 144 -0.35 11.67 -4.40
CA GLU A 144 -1.30 11.10 -5.37
C GLU A 144 -1.20 9.58 -5.49
N VAL A 145 -0.24 8.96 -4.81
CA VAL A 145 0.06 7.53 -4.91
C VAL A 145 -0.63 6.79 -3.76
N ASN A 146 -1.17 5.61 -4.05
CA ASN A 146 -1.62 4.68 -3.03
C ASN A 146 -0.52 3.64 -2.81
N ILE A 147 0.02 3.56 -1.61
CA ILE A 147 1.10 2.64 -1.26
C ILE A 147 0.51 1.46 -0.50
N LEU A 148 0.73 0.23 -0.96
CA LEU A 148 0.47 -0.97 -0.19
C LEU A 148 1.74 -1.34 0.57
N GLY A 149 1.80 -0.90 1.82
CA GLY A 149 2.96 -1.05 2.68
C GLY A 149 3.06 -2.42 3.36
N ALA A 150 4.18 -2.63 4.05
CA ALA A 150 4.47 -3.83 4.81
C ALA A 150 3.44 -4.12 5.91
N ASN A 151 2.79 -3.10 6.49
CA ASN A 151 1.73 -3.31 7.49
C ASN A 151 0.53 -4.10 6.90
N ALA A 152 0.06 -3.73 5.70
CA ALA A 152 -1.03 -4.41 5.03
C ALA A 152 -0.59 -5.76 4.49
N MET A 153 0.58 -5.83 3.84
CA MET A 153 1.16 -7.08 3.34
C MET A 153 1.26 -8.13 4.44
N ARG A 154 1.78 -7.76 5.62
CA ARG A 154 1.85 -8.62 6.80
C ARG A 154 0.47 -9.00 7.32
N ARG A 155 -0.44 -8.03 7.46
CA ARG A 155 -1.79 -8.26 8.03
C ARG A 155 -2.63 -9.17 7.15
N LEU A 156 -2.48 -9.05 5.83
CA LEU A 156 -3.14 -9.86 4.82
C LEU A 156 -2.39 -11.16 4.52
N LYS A 157 -1.19 -11.37 5.08
CA LYS A 157 -0.31 -12.53 4.83
C LYS A 157 -0.04 -12.73 3.34
N LEU A 158 0.52 -11.71 2.70
CA LEU A 158 0.72 -11.71 1.25
C LEU A 158 2.19 -11.93 0.88
N SER A 159 2.40 -12.72 -0.18
CA SER A 159 3.66 -12.85 -0.90
C SER A 159 3.52 -12.28 -2.32
N ILE A 160 4.62 -11.75 -2.84
CA ILE A 160 4.75 -11.30 -4.22
C ILE A 160 5.36 -12.45 -5.02
N VAL A 161 4.66 -12.92 -6.05
CA VAL A 161 5.17 -13.91 -7.00
C VAL A 161 5.29 -13.24 -8.36
N VAL A 162 6.52 -13.08 -8.84
CA VAL A 162 6.83 -12.30 -10.05
C VAL A 162 6.92 -13.22 -11.26
N ASP A 163 6.33 -12.78 -12.37
CA ASP A 163 6.50 -13.35 -13.70
C ASP A 163 7.22 -12.32 -14.58
N TRP A 164 8.51 -12.56 -14.82
CA TRP A 164 9.36 -11.65 -15.58
C TRP A 164 9.14 -11.76 -17.09
N GLU A 165 8.61 -12.87 -17.58
CA GLU A 165 8.33 -13.05 -19.02
C GLU A 165 7.13 -12.19 -19.42
N GLU A 166 6.08 -12.23 -18.59
CA GLU A 166 4.84 -11.49 -18.84
C GLU A 166 4.85 -10.07 -18.25
N GLU A 167 5.94 -9.65 -17.61
CA GLU A 167 6.05 -8.39 -16.85
C GLU A 167 4.86 -8.19 -15.88
N THR A 168 4.47 -9.26 -15.20
CA THR A 168 3.36 -9.25 -14.23
C THR A 168 3.80 -9.80 -12.88
N PHE A 169 2.92 -9.68 -11.89
CA PHE A 169 3.10 -10.36 -10.62
C PHE A 169 1.75 -10.72 -10.02
N LYS A 170 1.76 -11.61 -9.02
CA LYS A 170 0.58 -11.95 -8.22
C LYS A 170 0.85 -11.65 -6.76
N LEU A 171 -0.14 -11.04 -6.10
CA LEU A 171 -0.26 -11.09 -4.65
C LEU A 171 -1.01 -12.37 -4.29
N THR A 172 -0.35 -13.25 -3.54
CA THR A 172 -0.91 -14.54 -3.08
C THR A 172 -0.86 -14.65 -1.57
N LYS A 173 -1.75 -15.46 -0.98
CA LYS A 173 -1.67 -15.80 0.44
C LYS A 173 -0.42 -16.65 0.70
N SER A 174 0.33 -16.28 1.72
CA SER A 174 1.44 -17.06 2.32
C SER A 174 0.92 -18.12 3.29
#